data_AF-K1YL38-F1
#
_entry.id   AF-K1YL38-F1
#
_cell.length_a   1.000
_cell.length_b   1.000
_cell.length_c   1.000
_cell.angle_alpha   90.00
_cell.angle_beta   90.00
_cell.angle_gamma   90.00
#
_symmetry.space_group_name_H-M   'P 1'
#
loop_
_entity.id
_entity.type
_entity.pdbx_description
1 polymer ?
#
loop_
_entity_poly.entity_id
_entity_poly.type
_entity_poly.pdbx_seq_one_letter_code
_entity_poly.pdbx_strand_id
1 'polypeptide(L)'
;MMNFNILLGLSLVICLVGLIIRLSIWFSQGTRSPAPETSAATRISAALQGALGTIFSGRIVRMIKSLFVDLLFQERIFNKNLLRWTAHTLIFFGFILLLLMHAMSPLVSESVFSNYQPTLNPFLFLRNLFGLMVLAGVAIAVYRRLTLKAQRLRSAPSDWAALVFVGVIILSGMLLEGSKMSSYSKYQSMVEEYGSSDEEEAKALEAFWVQENGLVSPNVQLPPAPELVQKGMEVNGTSCIECHASNKTAFAGFAMAKITRPFSALLGDAAAVTMFWYLHILACLAFLAWLPFSKMFHIIAAPLSLIVKRVSGDAIDKPANLLTSRMIGLSACTHCGTCSLECSSNMFYESFGNDFILPSEKVQYLKKIMTGKETDPAVLKKMQEGLYVCTSCDRCTTVCPSGINLKELFVHARYMLLKQGMPEKALLSHFSFPLALAQNFVDDHLQALKKVTDQFKKSFQHLTDIPVPVTIGSGKGFSNTSFRGCYSCQRCTNICPVVRSFDDPVEALGMLPHQIMFSLGIGNVDLAMGSQMIWSCSTCYLCQEHCPNQVELCDIFYTLKNSALNKIEAGANS
;
A
#
# COMPACT_ATOMS: atom_id res chain seq x y z
N MET A 1 -33.34 -23.47 -7.62
CA MET A 1 -32.73 -22.21 -7.12
C MET A 1 -31.54 -22.58 -6.24
N MET A 2 -30.38 -21.96 -6.46
CA MET A 2 -29.26 -22.12 -5.52
C MET A 2 -29.68 -21.55 -4.15
N ASN A 3 -29.59 -22.37 -3.11
CA ASN A 3 -29.99 -22.00 -1.75
C ASN A 3 -29.04 -20.93 -1.20
N PHE A 4 -29.58 -19.79 -0.75
CA PHE A 4 -28.83 -18.70 -0.13
C PHE A 4 -27.88 -19.20 0.96
N ASN A 5 -28.33 -20.15 1.78
CA ASN A 5 -27.53 -20.70 2.88
C ASN A 5 -26.28 -21.45 2.37
N ILE A 6 -26.38 -22.12 1.23
CA ILE A 6 -25.23 -22.81 0.60
C ILE A 6 -24.22 -21.78 0.11
N LEU A 7 -24.69 -20.74 -0.59
CA LEU A 7 -23.84 -19.66 -1.11
C LEU A 7 -23.15 -18.88 0.02
N LEU A 8 -23.90 -18.54 1.07
CA LEU A 8 -23.37 -17.88 2.26
C LEU A 8 -22.34 -18.77 2.97
N GLY A 9 -22.65 -20.05 3.17
CA GLY A 9 -21.74 -21.02 3.78
C GLY A 9 -20.43 -21.14 3.02
N LEU A 10 -20.48 -21.27 1.69
CA LEU A 10 -19.28 -21.30 0.84
C LEU A 10 -18.46 -20.01 0.97
N SER A 11 -19.12 -18.85 0.89
CA SER A 11 -18.45 -17.55 1.04
C SER A 11 -17.77 -17.39 2.40
N LEU A 12 -18.43 -17.82 3.48
CA LEU A 12 -17.88 -17.75 4.84
C LEU A 12 -16.69 -18.70 5.00
N VAL A 13 -16.77 -19.92 4.48
CA VAL A 13 -15.65 -20.88 4.50
C VAL A 13 -14.45 -20.32 3.75
N ILE A 14 -14.64 -19.79 2.53
CA ILE A 14 -13.55 -19.18 1.75
C ILE A 14 -12.94 -17.99 2.51
N CYS A 15 -13.77 -17.12 3.08
CA CYS A 15 -13.31 -15.98 3.86
C CYS A 15 -12.50 -16.43 5.08
N LEU A 16 -13.02 -17.40 5.84
CA LEU A 16 -12.40 -17.91 7.07
C LEU A 16 -11.07 -18.61 6.78
N VAL A 17 -10.99 -19.44 5.73
CA VAL A 17 -9.73 -20.04 5.26
C VAL A 17 -8.73 -18.94 4.88
N GLY A 18 -9.17 -17.91 4.16
CA GLY A 18 -8.31 -16.77 3.81
C GLY A 18 -7.79 -16.02 5.03
N LEU A 19 -8.62 -15.78 6.04
CA LEU A 19 -8.22 -15.16 7.30
C LEU A 19 -7.20 -16.03 8.06
N ILE A 20 -7.43 -17.34 8.15
CA ILE A 20 -6.47 -18.28 8.77
C ILE A 20 -5.13 -18.23 8.05
N ILE A 21 -5.11 -18.24 6.71
CA ILE A 21 -3.88 -18.13 5.93
C ILE A 21 -3.14 -16.82 6.24
N ARG A 22 -3.87 -15.68 6.31
CA ARG A 22 -3.26 -14.38 6.63
C ARG A 22 -2.68 -14.34 8.04
N LEU A 23 -3.42 -14.83 9.03
CA LEU A 23 -2.96 -14.90 10.41
C LEU A 23 -1.76 -15.85 10.54
N SER A 24 -1.81 -17.01 9.88
CA SER A 24 -0.68 -17.94 9.84
C SER A 24 0.57 -17.26 9.28
N ILE A 25 0.46 -16.52 8.16
CA ILE A 25 1.58 -15.74 7.60
C ILE A 25 2.11 -14.71 8.61
N TRP A 26 1.23 -14.01 9.35
CA TRP A 26 1.64 -13.02 10.35
C TRP A 26 2.45 -13.62 11.50
N PHE A 27 2.22 -14.88 11.86
CA PHE A 27 2.89 -15.53 13.00
C PHE A 27 3.96 -16.56 12.59
N SER A 28 3.98 -17.05 11.36
CA SER A 28 4.96 -18.04 10.90
C SER A 28 6.03 -17.48 9.96
N GLN A 29 5.73 -16.42 9.20
CA GLN A 29 6.64 -15.88 8.19
C GLN A 29 7.31 -14.57 8.64
N GLY A 30 8.36 -14.20 7.91
CA GLY A 30 9.21 -13.06 8.22
C GLY A 30 10.64 -13.51 8.46
N THR A 31 11.54 -13.10 7.58
CA THR A 31 12.97 -13.38 7.71
C THR A 31 13.51 -12.60 8.91
N ARG A 32 14.19 -13.30 9.83
CA ARG A 32 15.03 -12.68 10.85
C ARG A 32 16.47 -12.84 10.40
N SER A 33 17.19 -11.73 10.38
CA SER A 33 18.64 -11.78 10.54
C SER A 33 19.06 -10.61 11.42
N PRO A 34 19.83 -10.82 12.51
CA PRO A 34 20.70 -11.98 12.79
C PRO A 34 20.22 -13.00 13.85
N ALA A 35 18.97 -12.98 14.34
CA ALA A 35 18.64 -13.72 15.56
C ALA A 35 17.66 -14.90 15.36
N PRO A 36 17.49 -15.84 16.32
CA PRO A 36 17.00 -17.20 16.04
C PRO A 36 15.54 -17.23 15.56
N GLU A 37 15.20 -18.24 14.76
CA GLU A 37 13.84 -18.51 14.30
C GLU A 37 12.89 -18.56 15.50
N THR A 38 12.00 -17.56 15.59
CA THR A 38 10.95 -17.58 16.61
C THR A 38 9.81 -18.43 16.08
N SER A 39 9.50 -19.53 16.76
CA SER A 39 8.34 -20.34 16.43
C SER A 39 7.05 -19.51 16.42
N ALA A 40 6.05 -19.96 15.66
CA ALA A 40 4.74 -19.32 15.63
C ALA A 40 4.11 -19.26 17.04
N ALA A 41 4.30 -20.31 17.85
CA ALA A 41 3.81 -20.35 19.23
C ALA A 41 4.43 -19.23 20.10
N THR A 42 5.73 -18.99 19.97
CA THR A 42 6.41 -17.90 20.68
C THR A 42 5.88 -16.53 20.25
N ARG A 43 5.60 -16.34 18.96
CA ARG A 43 5.06 -15.07 18.44
C ARG A 43 3.62 -14.83 18.88
N ILE A 44 2.78 -15.86 18.90
CA ILE A 44 1.41 -15.78 19.41
C ILE A 44 1.43 -15.44 20.90
N SER A 45 2.23 -16.16 21.70
CA SER A 45 2.38 -15.91 23.13
C SER A 45 2.86 -14.47 23.41
N ALA A 46 3.88 -14.01 22.69
CA ALA A 46 4.38 -12.65 22.83
C ALA A 46 3.35 -11.57 22.44
N ALA A 47 2.54 -11.83 21.41
CA ALA A 47 1.47 -10.93 21.00
C ALA A 47 0.33 -10.89 22.03
N LEU A 48 -0.08 -12.05 22.57
CA LEU A 48 -1.09 -12.14 23.63
C LEU A 48 -0.62 -11.45 24.91
N GLN A 49 0.62 -11.67 25.35
CA GLN A 49 1.22 -10.95 26.47
C GLN A 49 1.26 -9.44 26.22
N GLY A 50 1.59 -9.01 24.99
CA GLY A 50 1.59 -7.60 24.61
C GLY A 50 0.18 -6.98 24.65
N ALA A 51 -0.82 -7.72 24.17
CA ALA A 51 -2.22 -7.30 24.18
C ALA A 51 -2.76 -7.20 25.61
N LEU A 52 -2.61 -8.25 26.43
CA LEU A 52 -3.00 -8.26 27.83
C LEU A 52 -2.28 -7.16 28.62
N GLY A 53 -0.97 -7.01 28.44
CA GLY A 53 -0.20 -5.94 29.05
C GLY A 53 -0.63 -4.55 28.60
N THR A 54 -1.25 -4.40 27.44
CA THR A 54 -1.82 -3.12 26.99
C THR A 54 -3.17 -2.86 27.66
N ILE A 55 -4.05 -3.86 27.72
CA ILE A 55 -5.39 -3.77 28.31
C ILE A 55 -5.30 -3.49 29.82
N PHE A 56 -4.41 -4.18 30.53
CA PHE A 56 -4.26 -4.07 31.99
C PHE A 56 -3.21 -3.02 32.41
N SER A 57 -2.86 -2.06 31.55
CA SER A 57 -1.97 -0.95 31.91
C SER A 57 -2.50 0.39 31.43
N GLY A 58 -1.86 1.49 31.85
CA GLY A 58 -2.18 2.84 31.34
C GLY A 58 -1.99 3.00 29.83
N ARG A 59 -1.45 2.00 29.12
CA ARG A 59 -1.38 1.98 27.65
C ARG A 59 -2.75 1.80 27.00
N ILE A 60 -3.77 1.30 27.71
CA ILE A 60 -5.13 1.19 27.19
C ILE A 60 -5.69 2.54 26.73
N VAL A 61 -5.35 3.63 27.42
CA VAL A 61 -5.74 5.00 27.03
C VAL A 61 -5.17 5.37 25.66
N ARG A 62 -3.92 4.96 25.37
CA ARG A 62 -3.31 5.17 24.04
C ARG A 62 -3.99 4.33 22.96
N MET A 63 -4.40 3.11 23.28
CA MET A 63 -5.17 2.25 22.38
C MET A 63 -6.54 2.86 22.06
N ILE A 64 -7.30 3.28 23.07
CA ILE A 64 -8.60 3.95 22.90
C ILE A 64 -8.44 5.22 22.06
N LYS A 65 -7.42 6.04 22.36
CA LYS A 65 -7.11 7.23 21.55
C LYS A 65 -6.83 6.89 20.08
N SER A 66 -6.18 5.76 19.79
CA SER A 66 -5.96 5.29 18.41
C SER A 66 -7.28 4.98 17.70
N LEU A 67 -8.22 4.31 18.38
CA LEU A 67 -9.54 3.99 17.80
C LEU A 67 -10.32 5.25 17.39
N PHE A 68 -10.29 6.30 18.19
CA PHE A 68 -10.99 7.54 17.83
C PHE A 68 -10.20 8.41 16.83
N VAL A 69 -8.91 8.64 17.08
CA VAL A 69 -8.13 9.60 16.29
C VAL A 69 -7.64 9.00 14.97
N ASP A 70 -7.04 7.81 15.03
CA ASP A 70 -6.42 7.17 13.87
C ASP A 70 -7.46 6.40 13.02
N LEU A 71 -8.44 5.74 13.65
CA LEU A 71 -9.44 4.92 12.93
C LEU A 71 -10.74 5.69 12.60
N LEU A 72 -11.42 6.28 13.59
CA LEU A 72 -12.71 6.94 13.39
C LEU A 72 -12.57 8.28 12.65
N PHE A 73 -11.72 9.18 13.14
CA PHE A 73 -11.48 10.50 12.53
C PHE A 73 -10.46 10.48 11.39
N GLN A 74 -9.68 9.39 11.27
CA GLN A 74 -8.72 9.19 10.19
C GLN A 74 -7.71 10.36 10.05
N GLU A 75 -7.25 10.90 11.18
CA GLU A 75 -6.40 12.11 11.27
C GLU A 75 -5.19 12.06 10.32
N ARG A 76 -4.56 10.88 10.19
CA ARG A 76 -3.39 10.70 9.31
C ARG A 76 -3.71 10.92 7.84
N ILE A 77 -4.92 10.58 7.39
CA ILE A 77 -5.35 10.81 6.01
C ILE A 77 -5.72 12.28 5.84
N PHE A 78 -6.42 12.86 6.82
CA PHE A 78 -6.79 14.27 6.86
C PHE A 78 -5.58 15.18 6.72
N ASN A 79 -4.54 14.95 7.53
CA ASN A 79 -3.30 15.73 7.54
C ASN A 79 -2.48 15.64 6.24
N LYS A 80 -2.88 14.77 5.29
CA LYS A 80 -2.18 14.61 4.01
C LYS A 80 -2.95 15.18 2.85
N ASN A 81 -4.25 14.92 2.77
CA ASN A 81 -5.05 15.42 1.68
C ASN A 81 -6.53 15.37 2.04
N LEU A 82 -7.17 16.54 2.11
CA LEU A 82 -8.58 16.67 2.47
C LEU A 82 -9.48 15.88 1.51
N LEU A 83 -9.26 15.95 0.20
CA LEU A 83 -10.07 15.23 -0.79
C LEU A 83 -9.98 13.70 -0.62
N ARG A 84 -8.79 13.19 -0.30
CA ARG A 84 -8.59 11.76 0.01
C ARG A 84 -9.30 11.36 1.29
N TRP A 85 -9.22 12.21 2.31
CA TRP A 85 -9.93 12.00 3.58
C TRP A 85 -11.43 11.99 3.36
N THR A 86 -12.00 12.99 2.69
CA THR A 86 -13.43 13.05 2.36
C THR A 86 -13.89 11.78 1.63
N ALA A 87 -13.16 11.36 0.60
CA ALA A 87 -13.49 10.14 -0.13
C ALA A 87 -13.49 8.89 0.78
N HIS A 88 -12.45 8.73 1.61
CA HIS A 88 -12.33 7.55 2.47
C HIS A 88 -13.33 7.57 3.64
N THR A 89 -13.58 8.73 4.25
CA THR A 89 -14.58 8.93 5.31
C THR A 89 -15.98 8.57 4.80
N LEU A 90 -16.37 9.07 3.62
CA LEU A 90 -17.67 8.77 3.01
C LEU A 90 -17.85 7.27 2.73
N ILE A 91 -16.82 6.61 2.17
CA ILE A 91 -16.85 5.15 1.93
C ILE A 91 -16.89 4.39 3.26
N PHE A 92 -16.02 4.74 4.21
CA PHE A 92 -15.89 4.02 5.48
C PHE A 92 -17.17 4.08 6.30
N PHE A 93 -17.68 5.29 6.59
CA PHE A 93 -18.89 5.44 7.38
C PHE A 93 -20.12 4.91 6.64
N GLY A 94 -20.27 5.23 5.35
CA GLY A 94 -21.40 4.75 4.57
C GLY A 94 -21.45 3.21 4.51
N PHE A 95 -20.32 2.56 4.24
CA PHE A 95 -20.26 1.11 4.11
C PHE A 95 -20.40 0.39 5.46
N ILE A 96 -19.71 0.85 6.52
CA ILE A 96 -19.80 0.23 7.85
C ILE A 96 -21.19 0.39 8.44
N LEU A 97 -21.81 1.57 8.31
CA LEU A 97 -23.17 1.78 8.81
C LEU A 97 -24.19 0.94 8.03
N LEU A 98 -24.04 0.77 6.71
CA LEU A 98 -24.86 -0.17 5.94
C LEU A 98 -24.63 -1.63 6.35
N LEU A 99 -23.38 -2.03 6.57
CA LEU A 99 -23.06 -3.39 7.02
C LEU A 99 -23.77 -3.70 8.34
N LEU A 100 -23.63 -2.82 9.33
CA LEU A 100 -24.22 -2.99 10.67
C LEU A 100 -25.75 -2.86 10.65
N MET A 101 -26.28 -1.86 9.94
CA MET A 101 -27.71 -1.56 9.94
C MET A 101 -28.52 -2.51 9.04
N HIS A 102 -27.95 -2.96 7.92
CA HIS A 102 -28.69 -3.70 6.90
C HIS A 102 -28.23 -5.14 6.76
N ALA A 103 -26.95 -5.38 6.45
CA ALA A 103 -26.47 -6.73 6.19
C ALA A 103 -26.40 -7.61 7.47
N MET A 104 -26.17 -6.98 8.62
CA MET A 104 -26.15 -7.62 9.93
C MET A 104 -27.37 -7.26 10.79
N SER A 105 -28.51 -6.90 10.18
CA SER A 105 -29.70 -6.45 10.92
C SER A 105 -30.12 -7.41 12.05
N PRO A 106 -30.13 -8.75 11.88
CA PRO A 106 -30.57 -9.65 12.95
C PRO A 106 -29.60 -9.71 14.13
N LEU A 107 -28.33 -9.39 13.90
CA LEU A 107 -27.28 -9.42 14.93
C LEU A 107 -27.14 -8.08 15.65
N VAL A 108 -27.37 -6.96 14.93
CA VAL A 108 -27.02 -5.62 15.40
C VAL A 108 -28.21 -4.70 15.51
N SER A 109 -29.05 -4.59 14.47
CA SER A 109 -30.11 -3.57 14.47
C SER A 109 -31.31 -3.99 15.31
N GLU A 110 -31.76 -5.23 15.15
CA GLU A 110 -32.88 -5.80 15.90
C GLU A 110 -32.53 -5.98 17.39
N SER A 111 -31.23 -6.12 17.73
CA SER A 111 -30.77 -6.23 19.12
C SER A 111 -30.62 -4.88 19.82
N VAL A 112 -30.36 -3.80 19.06
CA VAL A 112 -30.16 -2.44 19.60
C VAL A 112 -31.46 -1.63 19.58
N PHE A 113 -32.30 -1.81 18.57
CA PHE A 113 -33.53 -1.04 18.37
C PHE A 113 -34.74 -1.98 18.37
N SER A 114 -35.60 -1.86 19.38
CA SER A 114 -36.81 -2.67 19.53
C SER A 114 -37.85 -2.46 18.42
N ASN A 115 -37.80 -1.32 17.73
CA ASN A 115 -38.71 -0.93 16.66
C ASN A 115 -38.03 -0.90 15.27
N TYR A 116 -36.95 -1.65 15.09
CA TYR A 116 -36.26 -1.70 13.81
C TYR A 116 -37.15 -2.30 12.72
N GLN A 117 -37.41 -1.49 11.68
CA GLN A 117 -38.00 -1.96 10.42
C GLN A 117 -37.25 -1.32 9.24
N PRO A 118 -36.74 -2.10 8.27
CA PRO A 118 -35.97 -1.56 7.15
C PRO A 118 -36.73 -0.57 6.26
N THR A 119 -38.06 -0.59 6.31
CA THR A 119 -39.02 0.18 5.51
C THR A 119 -39.63 1.38 6.27
N LEU A 120 -39.30 1.56 7.55
CA LEU A 120 -39.72 2.73 8.33
C LEU A 120 -38.62 3.79 8.39
N ASN A 121 -39.02 5.04 8.64
CA ASN A 121 -38.08 6.10 9.00
C ASN A 121 -37.70 5.99 10.49
N PRO A 122 -36.44 6.29 10.87
CA PRO A 122 -35.37 6.87 10.03
C PRO A 122 -34.58 5.85 9.20
N PHE A 123 -34.77 4.54 9.39
CA PHE A 123 -33.91 3.49 8.80
C PHE A 123 -33.93 3.46 7.27
N LEU A 124 -35.11 3.62 6.65
CA LEU A 124 -35.27 3.67 5.19
C LEU A 124 -34.48 4.83 4.58
N PHE A 125 -34.60 6.02 5.16
CA PHE A 125 -33.84 7.20 4.78
C PHE A 125 -32.33 7.01 5.00
N LEU A 126 -31.92 6.51 6.18
CA LEU A 126 -30.52 6.33 6.53
C LEU A 126 -29.83 5.32 5.60
N ARG A 127 -30.50 4.23 5.21
CA ARG A 127 -29.97 3.26 4.22
C ARG A 127 -29.66 3.94 2.89
N ASN A 128 -30.54 4.82 2.43
CA ASN A 128 -30.37 5.58 1.20
C ASN A 128 -29.26 6.63 1.31
N LEU A 129 -29.21 7.36 2.42
CA LEU A 129 -28.15 8.33 2.72
C LEU A 129 -26.77 7.68 2.74
N PHE A 130 -26.62 6.58 3.47
CA PHE A 130 -25.34 5.88 3.57
C PHE A 130 -24.93 5.27 2.23
N GLY A 131 -25.88 4.74 1.44
CA GLY A 131 -25.60 4.30 0.08
C GLY A 131 -25.09 5.44 -0.81
N LEU A 132 -25.74 6.62 -0.75
CA LEU A 132 -25.29 7.79 -1.50
C LEU A 132 -23.91 8.28 -1.03
N MET A 133 -23.63 8.27 0.27
CA MET A 133 -22.32 8.58 0.82
C MET A 133 -21.24 7.68 0.20
N VAL A 134 -21.46 6.37 0.14
CA VAL A 134 -20.49 5.45 -0.48
C VAL A 134 -20.30 5.77 -1.97
N LEU A 135 -21.38 5.97 -2.74
CA LEU A 135 -21.29 6.30 -4.16
C LEU A 135 -20.56 7.63 -4.41
N ALA A 136 -20.83 8.66 -3.59
CA ALA A 136 -20.12 9.93 -3.64
C ALA A 136 -18.63 9.75 -3.33
N GLY A 137 -18.30 8.98 -2.30
CA GLY A 137 -16.91 8.66 -1.95
C GLY A 137 -16.19 7.88 -3.06
N VAL A 138 -16.85 6.91 -3.69
CA VAL A 138 -16.33 6.18 -4.87
C VAL A 138 -16.14 7.12 -6.05
N ALA A 139 -17.09 8.01 -6.33
CA ALA A 139 -16.99 9.00 -7.41
C ALA A 139 -15.78 9.93 -7.21
N ILE A 140 -15.58 10.44 -5.98
CA ILE A 140 -14.40 11.27 -5.65
C ILE A 140 -13.10 10.45 -5.80
N ALA A 141 -13.10 9.17 -5.38
CA ALA A 141 -11.94 8.30 -5.53
C ALA A 141 -11.60 8.00 -7.00
N VAL A 142 -12.59 7.79 -7.85
CA VAL A 142 -12.44 7.62 -9.31
C VAL A 142 -11.96 8.92 -9.95
N TYR A 143 -12.62 10.04 -9.65
CA TYR A 143 -12.22 11.36 -10.13
C TYR A 143 -10.76 11.66 -9.83
N ARG A 144 -10.34 11.46 -8.56
CA ARG A 144 -8.94 11.64 -8.15
C ARG A 144 -7.99 10.74 -8.94
N ARG A 145 -8.38 9.51 -9.23
CA ARG A 145 -7.52 8.55 -9.95
C ARG A 145 -7.38 8.89 -11.44
N LEU A 146 -8.40 9.50 -12.04
CA LEU A 146 -8.41 9.92 -13.44
C LEU A 146 -7.71 11.28 -13.65
N THR A 147 -7.99 12.26 -12.78
CA THR A 147 -7.54 13.66 -12.94
C THR A 147 -6.24 13.95 -12.22
N LEU A 148 -6.13 13.54 -10.95
CA LEU A 148 -4.91 13.66 -10.16
C LEU A 148 -4.03 12.43 -10.45
N LYS A 149 -3.70 12.24 -11.73
CA LYS A 149 -2.48 11.53 -12.17
C LYS A 149 -1.28 12.34 -11.66
N ALA A 150 -1.11 12.41 -10.34
CA ALA A 150 0.14 12.80 -9.75
C ALA A 150 1.18 11.92 -10.43
N GLN A 151 2.18 12.52 -11.06
CA GLN A 151 3.16 11.91 -11.97
C GLN A 151 3.89 10.66 -11.42
N ARG A 152 3.57 10.19 -10.20
CA ARG A 152 4.41 9.33 -9.37
C ARG A 152 3.60 8.31 -8.56
N LEU A 153 2.31 8.12 -8.84
CA LEU A 153 1.42 7.18 -8.15
C LEU A 153 0.79 6.20 -9.15
N ARG A 154 1.38 5.01 -9.29
CA ARG A 154 0.85 3.95 -10.15
C ARG A 154 -0.42 3.37 -9.54
N SER A 155 -1.52 3.41 -10.29
CA SER A 155 -2.74 2.69 -9.92
C SER A 155 -2.64 1.25 -10.40
N ALA A 156 -2.76 0.30 -9.49
CA ALA A 156 -2.78 -1.12 -9.84
C ALA A 156 -4.19 -1.56 -10.27
N PRO A 157 -4.34 -2.62 -11.10
CA PRO A 157 -5.66 -3.17 -11.45
C PRO A 157 -6.50 -3.55 -10.23
N SER A 158 -5.85 -4.01 -9.16
CA SER A 158 -6.50 -4.32 -7.88
C SER A 158 -7.17 -3.12 -7.22
N ASP A 159 -6.70 -1.90 -7.48
CA ASP A 159 -7.29 -0.68 -6.92
C ASP A 159 -8.62 -0.35 -7.59
N TRP A 160 -8.69 -0.57 -8.90
CA TRP A 160 -9.92 -0.43 -9.67
C TRP A 160 -10.92 -1.52 -9.32
N ALA A 161 -10.46 -2.77 -9.17
CA ALA A 161 -11.30 -3.88 -8.74
C ALA A 161 -12.02 -3.57 -7.41
N ALA A 162 -11.32 -3.00 -6.43
CA ALA A 162 -11.92 -2.62 -5.16
C ALA A 162 -13.04 -1.57 -5.31
N LEU A 163 -12.81 -0.53 -6.12
CA LEU A 163 -13.81 0.51 -6.39
C LEU A 163 -15.03 -0.04 -7.15
N VAL A 164 -14.79 -0.92 -8.11
CA VAL A 164 -15.86 -1.59 -8.87
C VAL A 164 -16.70 -2.46 -7.94
N PHE A 165 -16.10 -3.30 -7.10
CA PHE A 165 -16.84 -4.13 -6.15
C PHE A 165 -17.73 -3.30 -5.22
N VAL A 166 -17.16 -2.26 -4.58
CA VAL A 166 -17.92 -1.40 -3.67
C VAL A 166 -19.03 -0.67 -4.41
N GLY A 167 -18.76 -0.12 -5.60
CA GLY A 167 -19.77 0.55 -6.42
C GLY A 167 -20.90 -0.39 -6.86
N VAL A 168 -20.57 -1.59 -7.33
CA VAL A 168 -21.55 -2.60 -7.76
C VAL A 168 -22.43 -3.05 -6.61
N ILE A 169 -21.88 -3.30 -5.42
CA ILE A 169 -22.66 -3.70 -4.23
C ILE A 169 -23.72 -2.65 -3.91
N ILE A 170 -23.32 -1.37 -3.85
CA ILE A 170 -24.24 -0.29 -3.47
C ILE A 170 -25.25 -0.03 -4.58
N LEU A 171 -24.82 0.07 -5.83
CA LEU A 171 -25.71 0.33 -6.96
C LEU A 171 -26.72 -0.81 -7.17
N SER A 172 -26.28 -2.07 -7.10
CA SER A 172 -27.18 -3.22 -7.18
C SER A 172 -28.19 -3.26 -6.03
N GLY A 173 -27.80 -2.82 -4.83
CA GLY A 173 -28.71 -2.72 -3.69
C GLY A 173 -29.80 -1.68 -3.90
N MET A 174 -29.45 -0.51 -4.44
CA MET A 174 -30.43 0.53 -4.78
C MET A 174 -31.34 0.13 -5.95
N LEU A 175 -30.80 -0.56 -6.96
CA LEU A 175 -31.59 -1.14 -8.05
C LEU A 175 -32.56 -2.21 -7.54
N LEU A 176 -32.11 -3.08 -6.63
CA LEU A 176 -32.98 -4.04 -5.97
C LEU A 176 -34.12 -3.34 -5.21
N GLU A 177 -33.81 -2.32 -4.41
CA GLU A 177 -34.80 -1.52 -3.70
C GLU A 177 -35.81 -0.87 -4.65
N GLY A 178 -35.35 -0.20 -5.71
CA GLY A 178 -36.20 0.42 -6.73
C GLY A 178 -37.08 -0.59 -7.47
N SER A 179 -36.55 -1.78 -7.79
CA SER A 179 -37.31 -2.85 -8.45
C SER A 179 -38.45 -3.38 -7.57
N LYS A 180 -38.23 -3.47 -6.25
CA LYS A 180 -39.26 -3.88 -5.28
C LYS A 180 -40.37 -2.83 -5.19
N MET A 181 -40.03 -1.54 -5.22
CA MET A 181 -40.99 -0.44 -5.19
C MET A 181 -41.91 -0.42 -6.42
N SER A 182 -41.38 -0.72 -7.60
CA SER A 182 -42.16 -0.74 -8.84
C SER A 182 -42.93 -2.04 -9.11
N SER A 183 -42.72 -3.10 -8.31
CA SER A 183 -43.27 -4.44 -8.59
C SER A 183 -44.69 -4.61 -8.06
N TYR A 184 -45.62 -4.91 -8.96
CA TYR A 184 -46.98 -5.30 -8.62
C TYR A 184 -47.05 -6.60 -7.84
N SER A 185 -46.31 -7.63 -8.27
CA SER A 185 -46.22 -8.92 -7.59
C SER A 185 -45.77 -8.79 -6.14
N LYS A 186 -44.78 -7.92 -5.86
CA LYS A 186 -44.32 -7.70 -4.49
C LYS A 186 -45.33 -6.92 -3.66
N TYR A 187 -45.98 -5.91 -4.25
CA TYR A 187 -47.09 -5.18 -3.63
C TYR A 187 -48.24 -6.13 -3.26
N GLN A 188 -48.68 -6.98 -4.18
CA GLN A 188 -49.74 -7.95 -3.94
C GLN A 188 -49.39 -8.90 -2.79
N SER A 189 -48.17 -9.47 -2.78
CA SER A 189 -47.73 -10.33 -1.66
C SER A 189 -47.79 -9.63 -0.30
N MET A 190 -47.55 -8.32 -0.27
CA MET A 190 -47.57 -7.52 0.95
C MET A 190 -49.00 -7.21 1.39
N VAL A 191 -49.90 -6.87 0.45
CA VAL A 191 -51.32 -6.64 0.75
C VAL A 191 -52.01 -7.92 1.21
N GLU A 192 -51.68 -9.07 0.61
CA GLU A 192 -52.21 -10.38 1.03
C GLU A 192 -51.75 -10.76 2.45
N GLU A 193 -50.52 -10.41 2.83
CA GLU A 193 -49.94 -10.77 4.14
C GLU A 193 -50.32 -9.79 5.25
N TYR A 194 -50.46 -8.49 4.94
CA TYR A 194 -50.59 -7.42 5.93
C TYR A 194 -51.75 -6.42 5.67
N GLY A 195 -52.41 -6.49 4.51
CA GLY A 195 -53.45 -5.53 4.09
C GLY A 195 -54.88 -5.93 4.47
N SER A 196 -55.87 -5.17 4.01
CA SER A 196 -57.29 -5.46 4.27
C SER A 196 -57.88 -6.46 3.27
N SER A 197 -58.86 -7.27 3.72
CA SER A 197 -59.52 -8.29 2.91
C SER A 197 -60.62 -7.74 1.99
N ASP A 198 -60.86 -6.43 2.00
CA ASP A 198 -61.90 -5.78 1.21
C ASP A 198 -61.36 -5.36 -0.17
N GLU A 199 -62.01 -5.84 -1.23
CA GLU A 199 -61.66 -5.53 -2.62
C GLU A 199 -61.76 -4.04 -2.97
N GLU A 200 -62.70 -3.32 -2.36
CA GLU A 200 -62.89 -1.87 -2.56
C GLU A 200 -61.73 -1.08 -1.95
N GLU A 201 -61.33 -1.44 -0.74
CA GLU A 201 -60.19 -0.83 -0.04
C GLU A 201 -58.87 -1.17 -0.72
N ALA A 202 -58.70 -2.42 -1.18
CA ALA A 202 -57.51 -2.86 -1.89
C ALA A 202 -57.28 -2.06 -3.19
N LYS A 203 -58.34 -1.80 -3.97
CA LYS A 203 -58.28 -0.95 -5.17
C LYS A 203 -57.93 0.50 -4.84
N ALA A 204 -58.49 1.05 -3.76
CA ALA A 204 -58.17 2.40 -3.31
C ALA A 204 -56.70 2.51 -2.85
N LEU A 205 -56.24 1.55 -2.04
CA LEU A 205 -54.85 1.45 -1.60
C LEU A 205 -53.89 1.35 -2.78
N GLU A 206 -54.23 0.54 -3.78
CA GLU A 206 -53.41 0.37 -4.99
C GLU A 206 -53.28 1.69 -5.76
N ALA A 207 -54.39 2.44 -5.92
CA ALA A 207 -54.37 3.75 -6.55
C ALA A 207 -53.47 4.75 -5.80
N PHE A 208 -53.52 4.76 -4.47
CA PHE A 208 -52.61 5.58 -3.65
C PHE A 208 -51.15 5.18 -3.83
N TRP A 209 -50.83 3.87 -3.83
CA TRP A 209 -49.45 3.40 -3.99
C TRP A 209 -48.87 3.66 -5.38
N VAL A 210 -49.70 3.60 -6.44
CA VAL A 210 -49.30 4.00 -7.80
C VAL A 210 -48.96 5.49 -7.87
N GLN A 211 -49.79 6.33 -7.26
CA GLN A 211 -49.61 7.79 -7.26
C GLN A 211 -48.41 8.22 -6.40
N GLU A 212 -48.32 7.72 -5.17
CA GLU A 212 -47.42 8.27 -4.14
C GLU A 212 -46.18 7.42 -3.85
N ASN A 213 -46.23 6.10 -4.11
CA ASN A 213 -45.17 5.16 -3.73
C ASN A 213 -44.45 4.50 -4.92
N GLY A 214 -44.78 4.91 -6.15
CA GLY A 214 -44.03 4.55 -7.36
C GLY A 214 -44.34 3.16 -7.92
N LEU A 215 -45.39 2.51 -7.41
CA LEU A 215 -45.92 1.22 -7.87
C LEU A 215 -46.31 1.31 -9.35
N VAL A 216 -45.99 0.26 -10.11
CA VAL A 216 -46.48 0.09 -11.47
C VAL A 216 -47.50 -1.04 -11.45
N SER A 217 -48.78 -0.67 -11.57
CA SER A 217 -49.89 -1.62 -11.58
C SER A 217 -50.41 -1.87 -13.01
N PRO A 218 -50.83 -3.10 -13.34
CA PRO A 218 -51.60 -3.37 -14.55
C PRO A 218 -53.08 -2.94 -14.45
N ASN A 219 -53.62 -2.73 -13.25
CA ASN A 219 -55.06 -2.48 -13.03
C ASN A 219 -55.40 -0.98 -12.89
N VAL A 220 -54.44 -0.15 -12.50
CA VAL A 220 -54.64 1.29 -12.27
C VAL A 220 -53.89 2.12 -13.30
N GLN A 221 -54.63 2.95 -14.05
CA GLN A 221 -54.06 3.91 -14.99
C GLN A 221 -53.72 5.24 -14.29
N LEU A 222 -52.64 5.91 -14.73
CA LEU A 222 -52.20 7.20 -14.21
C LEU A 222 -52.78 8.37 -15.04
N PRO A 223 -53.26 9.47 -14.40
CA PRO A 223 -53.43 9.64 -12.96
C PRO A 223 -54.73 8.95 -12.46
N PRO A 224 -54.71 8.30 -11.28
CA PRO A 224 -55.93 7.74 -10.70
C PRO A 224 -56.92 8.84 -10.27
N ALA A 225 -58.19 8.49 -10.09
CA ALA A 225 -59.21 9.42 -9.62
C ALA A 225 -58.85 10.00 -8.22
N PRO A 226 -58.92 11.32 -8.00
CA PRO A 226 -58.50 11.94 -6.73
C PRO A 226 -59.21 11.38 -5.49
N GLU A 227 -60.51 11.09 -5.60
CA GLU A 227 -61.32 10.51 -4.52
C GLU A 227 -60.82 9.10 -4.14
N LEU A 228 -60.42 8.30 -5.14
CA LEU A 228 -59.89 6.96 -4.93
C LEU A 228 -58.52 7.00 -4.25
N VAL A 229 -57.68 7.98 -4.60
CA VAL A 229 -56.37 8.22 -3.95
C VAL A 229 -56.54 8.66 -2.51
N GLN A 230 -57.53 9.52 -2.21
CA GLN A 230 -57.82 9.94 -0.85
C GLN A 230 -58.29 8.77 0.03
N LYS A 231 -59.25 7.96 -0.46
CA LYS A 231 -59.68 6.73 0.23
C LYS A 231 -58.49 5.78 0.45
N GLY A 232 -57.60 5.65 -0.54
CA GLY A 232 -56.39 4.84 -0.41
C GLY A 232 -55.37 5.35 0.62
N MET A 233 -55.27 6.67 0.78
CA MET A 233 -54.42 7.29 1.80
C MET A 233 -54.93 6.97 3.21
N GLU A 234 -56.25 6.97 3.41
CA GLU A 234 -56.88 6.60 4.69
C GLU A 234 -56.61 5.12 5.03
N VAL A 235 -56.81 4.21 4.06
CA VAL A 235 -56.50 2.78 4.22
C VAL A 235 -55.01 2.56 4.48
N ASN A 236 -54.12 3.29 3.81
CA ASN A 236 -52.68 3.21 4.08
C ASN A 236 -52.34 3.66 5.52
N GLY A 237 -53.06 4.66 6.03
CA GLY A 237 -52.89 5.20 7.39
C GLY A 237 -53.30 4.22 8.49
N THR A 238 -54.20 3.27 8.20
CA THR A 238 -54.64 2.25 9.17
C THR A 238 -53.91 0.92 9.01
N SER A 239 -53.56 0.51 7.79
CA SER A 239 -53.03 -0.83 7.51
C SER A 239 -51.53 -0.90 7.21
N CYS A 240 -50.91 0.18 6.72
CA CYS A 240 -49.54 0.11 6.18
C CYS A 240 -48.52 0.99 6.92
N ILE A 241 -48.96 2.06 7.60
CA ILE A 241 -48.06 3.07 8.18
C ILE A 241 -47.18 2.54 9.31
N GLU A 242 -47.61 1.48 10.01
CA GLU A 242 -46.83 0.86 11.09
C GLU A 242 -45.60 0.12 10.58
N CYS A 243 -45.59 -0.28 9.30
CA CYS A 243 -44.49 -1.02 8.68
C CYS A 243 -43.81 -0.24 7.54
N HIS A 244 -44.47 0.76 6.96
CA HIS A 244 -43.99 1.50 5.80
C HIS A 244 -44.03 3.02 5.98
N ALA A 245 -42.88 3.65 5.77
CA ALA A 245 -42.83 5.04 5.38
C ALA A 245 -43.09 5.19 3.87
N SER A 246 -43.37 6.43 3.42
CA SER A 246 -43.45 6.71 1.99
C SER A 246 -42.15 6.30 1.27
N ASN A 247 -42.26 5.58 0.15
CA ASN A 247 -41.11 5.18 -0.65
C ASN A 247 -40.29 6.38 -1.15
N LYS A 248 -40.89 7.58 -1.22
CA LYS A 248 -40.18 8.82 -1.57
C LYS A 248 -39.05 9.15 -0.59
N THR A 249 -39.10 8.69 0.67
CA THR A 249 -38.01 8.91 1.64
C THR A 249 -36.78 8.04 1.35
N ALA A 250 -36.97 6.92 0.67
CA ALA A 250 -35.90 6.15 0.03
C ALA A 250 -35.46 6.81 -1.28
N PHE A 251 -35.06 8.08 -1.22
CA PHE A 251 -34.89 8.95 -2.37
C PHE A 251 -33.99 8.36 -3.49
N ALA A 252 -32.94 7.60 -3.13
CA ALA A 252 -32.04 7.00 -4.11
C ALA A 252 -32.67 5.76 -4.76
N GLY A 253 -33.22 4.82 -3.97
CA GLY A 253 -33.94 3.66 -4.46
C GLY A 253 -35.17 4.04 -5.30
N PHE A 254 -35.93 5.03 -4.84
CA PHE A 254 -37.08 5.58 -5.56
C PHE A 254 -36.70 6.19 -6.91
N ALA A 255 -35.57 6.91 -6.98
CA ALA A 255 -35.05 7.39 -8.25
C ALA A 255 -34.62 6.23 -9.17
N MET A 256 -34.04 5.17 -8.62
CA MET A 256 -33.65 3.96 -9.36
C MET A 256 -34.84 3.19 -9.93
N ALA A 257 -36.06 3.34 -9.38
CA ALA A 257 -37.26 2.67 -9.90
C ALA A 257 -37.52 2.99 -11.39
N LYS A 258 -37.15 4.18 -11.87
CA LYS A 258 -37.25 4.55 -13.29
C LYS A 258 -36.32 3.72 -14.18
N ILE A 259 -35.17 3.31 -13.64
CA ILE A 259 -34.16 2.51 -14.35
C ILE A 259 -34.53 1.03 -14.33
N THR A 260 -35.23 0.55 -13.30
CA THR A 260 -35.63 -0.86 -13.17
C THR A 260 -36.87 -1.20 -13.98
N ARG A 261 -37.78 -0.25 -14.23
CA ARG A 261 -39.04 -0.44 -14.98
C ARG A 261 -38.89 -1.12 -16.35
N PRO A 262 -37.93 -0.74 -17.23
CA PRO A 262 -37.73 -1.43 -18.50
C PRO A 262 -37.41 -2.92 -18.35
N PHE A 263 -36.68 -3.30 -17.28
CA PHE A 263 -36.38 -4.71 -17.00
C PHE A 263 -37.63 -5.46 -16.54
N SER A 264 -38.47 -4.83 -15.71
CA SER A 264 -39.77 -5.39 -15.33
C SER A 264 -40.70 -5.58 -16.53
N ALA A 265 -40.70 -4.66 -17.48
CA ALA A 265 -41.48 -4.79 -18.71
C ALA A 265 -40.97 -5.91 -19.63
N LEU A 266 -39.65 -6.12 -19.69
CA LEU A 266 -39.04 -7.14 -20.55
C LEU A 266 -39.13 -8.56 -19.96
N LEU A 267 -38.91 -8.71 -18.65
CA LEU A 267 -38.74 -10.01 -18.00
C LEU A 267 -39.96 -10.44 -17.16
N GLY A 268 -40.89 -9.52 -16.90
CA GLY A 268 -41.85 -9.63 -15.80
C GLY A 268 -41.30 -9.03 -14.52
N ASP A 269 -42.18 -8.44 -13.71
CA ASP A 269 -41.77 -7.67 -12.53
C ASP A 269 -41.16 -8.55 -11.43
N ALA A 270 -41.77 -9.70 -11.12
CA ALA A 270 -41.24 -10.67 -10.16
C ALA A 270 -39.85 -11.18 -10.56
N ALA A 271 -39.67 -11.54 -11.84
CA ALA A 271 -38.39 -12.00 -12.37
C ALA A 271 -37.32 -10.90 -12.30
N ALA A 272 -37.68 -9.64 -12.58
CA ALA A 272 -36.76 -8.52 -12.44
C ALA A 272 -36.32 -8.31 -10.99
N VAL A 273 -37.23 -8.39 -10.01
CA VAL A 273 -36.86 -8.33 -8.57
C VAL A 273 -35.90 -9.46 -8.21
N THR A 274 -36.18 -10.69 -8.65
CA THR A 274 -35.30 -11.85 -8.40
C THR A 274 -33.93 -11.67 -9.04
N MET A 275 -33.86 -11.15 -10.26
CA MET A 275 -32.59 -10.86 -10.95
C MET A 275 -31.73 -9.85 -10.18
N PHE A 276 -32.29 -8.71 -9.78
CA PHE A 276 -31.55 -7.71 -8.99
C PHE A 276 -31.17 -8.24 -7.61
N TRP A 277 -31.99 -9.12 -7.02
CA TRP A 277 -31.66 -9.80 -5.77
C TRP A 277 -30.43 -10.69 -5.92
N TYR A 278 -30.38 -11.52 -6.97
CA TYR A 278 -29.21 -12.35 -7.27
C TYR A 278 -27.98 -11.49 -7.56
N LEU A 279 -28.11 -10.43 -8.35
CA LEU A 279 -27.02 -9.51 -8.65
C LEU A 279 -26.41 -8.94 -7.36
N HIS A 280 -27.26 -8.43 -6.46
CA HIS A 280 -26.82 -7.83 -5.21
C HIS A 280 -26.20 -8.85 -4.27
N ILE A 281 -26.87 -9.98 -4.03
CA ILE A 281 -26.40 -10.97 -3.06
C ILE A 281 -25.12 -11.66 -3.52
N LEU A 282 -24.99 -11.96 -4.82
CA LEU A 282 -23.76 -12.54 -5.38
C LEU A 282 -22.60 -11.54 -5.31
N ALA A 283 -22.85 -10.23 -5.54
CA ALA A 283 -21.81 -9.21 -5.38
C ALA A 283 -21.33 -9.11 -3.92
N CYS A 284 -22.25 -9.14 -2.94
CA CYS A 284 -21.92 -9.13 -1.51
C CYS A 284 -21.12 -10.37 -1.09
N LEU A 285 -21.57 -11.57 -1.47
CA LEU A 285 -20.90 -12.83 -1.13
C LEU A 285 -19.55 -12.98 -1.84
N ALA A 286 -19.45 -12.59 -3.12
CA ALA A 286 -18.19 -12.57 -3.84
C ALA A 286 -17.17 -11.63 -3.18
N PHE A 287 -17.61 -10.45 -2.73
CA PHE A 287 -16.75 -9.52 -2.00
C PHE A 287 -16.29 -10.07 -0.66
N LEU A 288 -17.18 -10.70 0.11
CA LEU A 288 -16.84 -11.36 1.37
C LEU A 288 -15.78 -12.45 1.18
N ALA A 289 -15.95 -13.32 0.17
CA ALA A 289 -14.99 -14.36 -0.18
C ALA A 289 -13.64 -13.77 -0.66
N TRP A 290 -13.66 -12.65 -1.39
CA TRP A 290 -12.47 -11.99 -1.94
C TRP A 290 -11.71 -11.13 -0.92
N LEU A 291 -12.36 -10.70 0.17
CA LEU A 291 -11.83 -9.79 1.18
C LEU A 291 -10.43 -10.18 1.70
N PRO A 292 -10.17 -11.40 2.22
CA PRO A 292 -8.86 -11.75 2.78
C PRO A 292 -7.76 -11.85 1.71
N PHE A 293 -8.11 -12.08 0.45
CA PHE A 293 -7.15 -12.27 -0.64
C PHE A 293 -6.82 -10.97 -1.39
N SER A 294 -7.52 -9.87 -1.10
CA SER A 294 -7.40 -8.61 -1.82
C SER A 294 -6.72 -7.51 -0.99
N LYS A 295 -6.63 -6.30 -1.56
CA LYS A 295 -6.23 -5.09 -0.84
C LYS A 295 -7.27 -4.65 0.22
N MET A 296 -8.49 -5.19 0.19
CA MET A 296 -9.54 -4.88 1.17
C MET A 296 -9.26 -5.47 2.56
N PHE A 297 -8.33 -6.42 2.66
CA PHE A 297 -7.82 -6.88 3.95
C PHE A 297 -7.22 -5.76 4.83
N HIS A 298 -6.93 -4.58 4.26
CA HIS A 298 -6.55 -3.39 5.04
C HIS A 298 -7.62 -2.99 6.08
N ILE A 299 -8.90 -3.34 5.89
CA ILE A 299 -9.96 -3.13 6.88
C ILE A 299 -9.62 -3.79 8.22
N ILE A 300 -8.82 -4.87 8.21
CA ILE A 300 -8.34 -5.56 9.41
C ILE A 300 -6.89 -5.17 9.73
N ALA A 301 -6.01 -5.24 8.72
CA ALA A 301 -4.58 -5.07 8.93
C ALA A 301 -4.17 -3.62 9.30
N ALA A 302 -4.81 -2.60 8.72
CA ALA A 302 -4.44 -1.21 8.97
C ALA A 302 -4.85 -0.73 10.38
N PRO A 303 -6.06 -1.01 10.90
CA PRO A 303 -6.39 -0.70 12.29
C PRO A 303 -5.44 -1.36 13.28
N LEU A 304 -5.09 -2.63 13.07
CA LEU A 304 -4.15 -3.34 13.95
C LEU A 304 -2.76 -2.70 13.90
N SER A 305 -2.26 -2.37 12.71
CA SER A 305 -1.00 -1.65 12.51
C SER A 305 -0.97 -0.30 13.23
N LEU A 306 -2.06 0.47 13.14
CA LEU A 306 -2.21 1.77 13.80
C LEU A 306 -2.23 1.66 15.34
N ILE A 307 -2.94 0.67 15.87
CA ILE A 307 -2.97 0.39 17.31
C ILE A 307 -1.57 0.03 17.81
N VAL A 308 -0.88 -0.89 17.13
CA VAL A 308 0.50 -1.29 17.48
C VAL A 308 1.43 -0.07 17.45
N LYS A 309 1.37 0.75 16.39
CA LYS A 309 2.16 1.99 16.27
C LYS A 309 1.90 2.96 17.43
N ARG A 310 0.65 3.15 17.85
CA ARG A 310 0.29 4.09 18.92
C ARG A 310 0.71 3.60 20.31
N VAL A 311 0.62 2.29 20.54
CA VAL A 311 0.93 1.66 21.83
C VAL A 311 2.43 1.49 22.00
N SER A 312 3.11 0.93 21.01
CA SER A 312 4.53 0.57 21.07
C SER A 312 5.48 1.65 20.55
N GLY A 313 4.99 2.61 19.76
CA GLY A 313 5.86 3.56 19.07
C GLY A 313 6.65 2.91 17.94
N ASP A 314 7.85 3.42 17.66
CA ASP A 314 8.75 2.91 16.62
C ASP A 314 9.75 1.85 17.09
N ALA A 315 9.99 1.76 18.39
CA ALA A 315 10.89 0.79 18.99
C ALA A 315 10.07 -0.33 19.66
N ILE A 316 10.16 -1.55 19.12
CA ILE A 316 9.53 -2.74 19.70
C ILE A 316 10.62 -3.61 20.30
N ASP A 317 10.67 -3.69 21.63
CA ASP A 317 11.75 -4.35 22.36
C ASP A 317 11.81 -5.88 22.13
N LYS A 318 10.63 -6.53 22.09
CA LYS A 318 10.55 -7.99 21.91
C LYS A 318 10.70 -8.36 20.42
N PRO A 319 11.72 -9.15 20.03
CA PRO A 319 11.94 -9.51 18.62
C PRO A 319 10.77 -10.25 17.97
N ALA A 320 10.08 -11.11 18.73
CA ALA A 320 8.89 -11.82 18.27
C ALA A 320 7.76 -10.86 17.88
N ASN A 321 7.53 -9.80 18.67
CA ASN A 321 6.52 -8.78 18.39
C ASN A 321 6.94 -7.87 17.24
N LEU A 322 8.24 -7.56 17.11
CA LEU A 322 8.77 -6.80 15.99
C LEU A 322 8.49 -7.51 14.66
N LEU A 323 8.77 -8.82 14.56
CA LEU A 323 8.48 -9.60 13.36
C LEU A 323 6.99 -9.63 13.03
N THR A 324 6.14 -9.91 14.01
CA THR A 324 4.67 -9.91 13.82
C THR A 324 4.17 -8.54 13.37
N SER A 325 4.64 -7.46 13.99
CA SER A 325 4.32 -6.08 13.60
C SER A 325 4.72 -5.78 12.16
N ARG A 326 5.91 -6.19 11.71
CA ARG A 326 6.34 -6.06 10.31
C ARG A 326 5.41 -6.78 9.35
N MET A 327 5.01 -8.03 9.65
CA MET A 327 4.11 -8.80 8.79
C MET A 327 2.70 -8.21 8.71
N ILE A 328 2.19 -7.69 9.83
CA ILE A 328 0.95 -6.92 9.88
C ILE A 328 1.10 -5.67 9.00
N GLY A 329 2.20 -4.92 9.15
CA GLY A 329 2.49 -3.73 8.36
C GLY A 329 2.53 -3.97 6.85
N LEU A 330 3.18 -5.06 6.40
CA LEU A 330 3.17 -5.48 4.98
C LEU A 330 1.76 -5.79 4.46
N SER A 331 0.87 -6.26 5.33
CA SER A 331 -0.53 -6.54 4.99
C SER A 331 -1.41 -5.29 5.06
N ALA A 332 -1.03 -4.29 5.85
CA ALA A 332 -1.71 -3.00 6.02
C ALA A 332 -1.43 -2.01 4.88
N CYS A 333 -0.39 -2.25 4.08
CA CYS A 333 -0.03 -1.39 2.96
C CYS A 333 -1.10 -1.46 1.86
N THR A 334 -1.79 -0.34 1.65
CA THR A 334 -2.78 -0.18 0.56
C THR A 334 -2.15 0.32 -0.74
N HIS A 335 -0.83 0.50 -0.78
CA HIS A 335 -0.11 1.09 -1.92
C HIS A 335 -0.61 2.53 -2.25
N CYS A 336 -0.95 3.31 -1.21
CA CYS A 336 -1.48 4.67 -1.36
C CYS A 336 -0.47 5.74 -1.82
N GLY A 337 0.81 5.39 -1.94
CA GLY A 337 1.88 6.22 -2.50
C GLY A 337 2.34 7.44 -1.68
N THR A 338 1.71 7.75 -0.53
CA THR A 338 2.10 8.92 0.30
C THR A 338 3.58 8.86 0.68
N CYS A 339 4.09 7.69 1.05
CA CYS A 339 5.49 7.51 1.40
C CYS A 339 6.46 7.71 0.23
N SER A 340 6.01 7.51 -1.00
CA SER A 340 6.80 7.71 -2.22
C SER A 340 6.83 9.16 -2.66
N LEU A 341 5.68 9.84 -2.60
CA LEU A 341 5.60 11.28 -2.85
C LEU A 341 6.49 12.09 -1.90
N GLU A 342 6.56 11.66 -0.64
CA GLU A 342 7.34 12.31 0.41
C GLU A 342 8.77 11.77 0.53
N CYS A 343 9.23 10.88 -0.36
CA CYS A 343 10.56 10.29 -0.22
C CYS A 343 11.66 11.30 -0.58
N SER A 344 12.64 11.52 0.31
CA SER A 344 13.80 12.38 0.03
C SER A 344 14.65 11.88 -1.14
N SER A 345 14.63 10.57 -1.38
CA SER A 345 15.36 9.95 -2.48
C SER A 345 14.59 9.94 -3.80
N ASN A 346 13.42 10.58 -3.89
CA ASN A 346 12.61 10.57 -5.11
C ASN A 346 13.34 11.18 -6.32
N MET A 347 14.23 12.16 -6.11
CA MET A 347 15.05 12.72 -7.21
C MET A 347 15.92 11.66 -7.91
N PHE A 348 16.41 10.65 -7.17
CA PHE A 348 17.20 9.57 -7.76
C PHE A 348 16.36 8.62 -8.61
N TYR A 349 15.07 8.48 -8.30
CA TYR A 349 14.15 7.72 -9.15
C TYR A 349 14.03 8.35 -10.54
N GLU A 350 13.96 9.68 -10.59
CA GLU A 350 13.85 10.43 -11.86
C GLU A 350 15.07 10.24 -12.76
N SER A 351 16.25 10.04 -12.17
CA SER A 351 17.50 9.80 -12.92
C SER A 351 17.74 8.32 -13.24
N PHE A 352 17.48 7.40 -12.30
CA PHE A 352 17.86 5.99 -12.44
C PHE A 352 16.73 5.10 -12.99
N GLY A 353 15.46 5.54 -12.90
CA GLY A 353 14.32 4.73 -13.31
C GLY A 353 14.11 3.44 -12.50
N ASN A 354 14.72 3.34 -11.31
CA ASN A 354 14.61 2.17 -10.46
C ASN A 354 13.42 2.30 -9.49
N ASP A 355 12.31 1.60 -9.77
CA ASP A 355 11.09 1.61 -8.96
C ASP A 355 11.36 1.23 -7.48
N PHE A 356 12.40 0.43 -7.22
CA PHE A 356 12.85 0.10 -5.87
C PHE A 356 13.55 1.24 -5.16
N ILE A 357 13.51 2.48 -5.63
CA ILE A 357 13.85 3.66 -4.82
C ILE A 357 12.62 4.08 -3.99
N LEU A 358 11.43 3.93 -4.57
CA LEU A 358 10.16 4.39 -4.03
C LEU A 358 9.64 3.45 -2.92
N PRO A 359 9.37 3.97 -1.70
CA PRO A 359 8.86 3.18 -0.58
C PRO A 359 7.61 2.35 -0.86
N SER A 360 6.61 2.88 -1.58
CA SER A 360 5.37 2.14 -1.89
C SER A 360 5.63 0.88 -2.69
N GLU A 361 6.53 0.97 -3.69
CA GLU A 361 6.89 -0.14 -4.57
C GLU A 361 7.71 -1.18 -3.81
N LYS A 362 8.72 -0.75 -3.04
CA LYS A 362 9.54 -1.64 -2.18
C LYS A 362 8.67 -2.58 -1.36
N VAL A 363 7.63 -2.06 -0.71
CA VAL A 363 6.74 -2.84 0.17
C VAL A 363 6.00 -3.94 -0.59
N GLN A 364 5.58 -3.70 -1.84
CA GLN A 364 4.86 -4.71 -2.63
C GLN A 364 5.72 -5.94 -2.92
N TYR A 365 7.02 -5.74 -3.15
CA TYR A 365 7.97 -6.82 -3.41
C TYR A 365 8.49 -7.45 -2.12
N LEU A 366 8.74 -6.65 -1.09
CA LEU A 366 9.13 -7.15 0.24
C LEU A 366 8.14 -8.17 0.80
N LYS A 367 6.85 -7.94 0.56
CA LYS A 367 5.81 -8.91 0.91
C LYS A 367 6.06 -10.28 0.28
N LYS A 368 6.48 -10.34 -0.98
CA LYS A 368 6.76 -11.62 -1.69
C LYS A 368 8.00 -12.30 -1.11
N ILE A 369 9.08 -11.53 -0.94
CA ILE A 369 10.36 -12.02 -0.42
C ILE A 369 10.20 -12.58 1.01
N MET A 370 9.53 -11.84 1.88
CA MET A 370 9.32 -12.25 3.27
C MET A 370 8.36 -13.43 3.43
N THR A 371 7.56 -13.73 2.40
CA THR A 371 6.70 -14.92 2.34
C THR A 371 7.40 -16.15 1.73
N GLY A 372 8.69 -16.06 1.42
CA GLY A 372 9.47 -17.17 0.86
C GLY A 372 9.14 -17.48 -0.61
N LYS A 373 8.49 -16.55 -1.32
CA LYS A 373 8.26 -16.73 -2.76
C LYS A 373 9.56 -16.49 -3.50
N GLU A 374 9.91 -17.41 -4.40
CA GLU A 374 11.05 -17.23 -5.31
C GLU A 374 10.93 -15.89 -6.03
N THR A 375 12.06 -15.19 -6.09
CA THR A 375 12.17 -13.89 -6.74
C THR A 375 13.33 -13.95 -7.71
N ASP A 376 13.09 -13.41 -8.90
CA ASP A 376 14.08 -13.29 -9.95
C ASP A 376 15.34 -12.58 -9.42
N PRO A 377 16.55 -13.16 -9.57
CA PRO A 377 17.81 -12.52 -9.18
C PRO A 377 17.97 -11.09 -9.72
N ALA A 378 17.49 -10.80 -10.92
CA ALA A 378 17.54 -9.46 -11.49
C ALA A 378 16.66 -8.45 -10.70
N VAL A 379 15.52 -8.91 -10.19
CA VAL A 379 14.63 -8.11 -9.34
C VAL A 379 15.27 -7.87 -7.98
N LEU A 380 15.91 -8.89 -7.40
CA LEU A 380 16.65 -8.74 -6.14
C LEU A 380 17.81 -7.75 -6.25
N LYS A 381 18.57 -7.80 -7.36
CA LYS A 381 19.64 -6.83 -7.66
C LYS A 381 19.09 -5.41 -7.76
N LYS A 382 18.04 -5.17 -8.55
CA LYS A 382 17.42 -3.83 -8.62
C LYS A 382 16.90 -3.36 -7.27
N MET A 383 16.35 -4.27 -6.48
CA MET A 383 15.88 -3.96 -5.13
C MET A 383 17.02 -3.58 -4.20
N GLN A 384 18.14 -4.28 -4.27
CA GLN A 384 19.36 -3.95 -3.55
C GLN A 384 19.82 -2.53 -3.90
N GLU A 385 20.02 -2.23 -5.19
CA GLU A 385 20.44 -0.91 -5.67
C GLU A 385 19.53 0.21 -5.13
N GLY A 386 18.21 0.04 -5.27
CA GLY A 386 17.23 1.04 -4.83
C GLY A 386 17.09 1.13 -3.30
N LEU A 387 17.39 0.05 -2.58
CA LEU A 387 17.53 0.08 -1.13
C LEU A 387 18.74 0.90 -0.74
N TYR A 388 19.90 0.78 -1.39
CA TYR A 388 21.10 1.54 -1.03
C TYR A 388 21.00 3.06 -1.22
N VAL A 389 20.14 3.50 -2.15
CA VAL A 389 19.83 4.93 -2.36
C VAL A 389 19.00 5.55 -1.21
N CYS A 390 18.31 4.75 -0.39
CA CYS A 390 17.50 5.30 0.69
C CYS A 390 18.37 5.87 1.83
N THR A 391 18.07 7.08 2.27
CA THR A 391 18.85 7.78 3.30
C THR A 391 18.53 7.36 4.74
N SER A 392 17.56 6.45 4.92
CA SER A 392 17.04 6.04 6.24
C SER A 392 16.49 7.21 7.09
N CYS A 393 16.08 8.33 6.48
CA CYS A 393 15.62 9.56 7.13
C CYS A 393 14.25 9.50 7.85
N ASP A 394 13.61 8.32 7.90
CA ASP A 394 12.33 8.04 8.57
C ASP A 394 11.07 8.75 8.07
N ARG A 395 11.18 9.69 7.12
CA ARG A 395 10.04 10.46 6.61
C ARG A 395 8.88 9.56 6.15
N CYS A 396 9.19 8.47 5.44
CA CYS A 396 8.20 7.50 4.96
C CYS A 396 7.39 6.84 6.10
N THR A 397 8.00 6.56 7.26
CA THR A 397 7.34 6.00 8.45
C THR A 397 6.36 7.01 9.06
N THR A 398 6.80 8.26 9.20
CA THR A 398 6.00 9.32 9.82
C THR A 398 4.76 9.67 9.00
N VAL A 399 4.89 9.69 7.67
CA VAL A 399 3.79 10.05 6.77
C VAL A 399 2.84 8.90 6.42
N CYS A 400 3.16 7.65 6.83
CA CYS A 400 2.38 6.48 6.47
C CYS A 400 0.97 6.53 7.12
N PRO A 401 -0.12 6.56 6.32
CA PRO A 401 -1.48 6.56 6.88
C PRO A 401 -1.84 5.26 7.57
N SER A 402 -1.24 4.14 7.17
CA SER A 402 -1.44 2.82 7.80
C SER A 402 -0.53 2.58 9.01
N GLY A 403 0.26 3.56 9.44
CA GLY A 403 1.12 3.45 10.62
C GLY A 403 2.31 2.48 10.50
N ILE A 404 2.74 2.14 9.28
CA ILE A 404 3.81 1.17 9.04
C ILE A 404 5.18 1.81 9.33
N ASN A 405 6.05 1.10 10.07
CA ASN A 405 7.45 1.48 10.26
C ASN A 405 8.30 1.09 9.03
N LEU A 406 8.25 1.92 7.99
CA LEU A 406 8.89 1.66 6.71
C LEU A 406 10.42 1.75 6.76
N LYS A 407 10.98 2.69 7.53
CA LYS A 407 12.43 2.82 7.70
C LYS A 407 13.02 1.51 8.20
N GLU A 408 12.44 0.99 9.28
CA GLU A 408 12.89 -0.23 9.93
C GLU A 408 12.81 -1.42 8.96
N LEU A 409 11.69 -1.55 8.23
CA LEU A 409 11.51 -2.57 7.20
C LEU A 409 12.59 -2.51 6.11
N PHE A 410 12.95 -1.31 5.62
CA PHE A 410 13.94 -1.14 4.56
C PHE A 410 15.38 -1.33 5.05
N VAL A 411 15.70 -0.88 6.26
CA VAL A 411 17.01 -1.16 6.88
C VAL A 411 17.19 -2.67 7.01
N HIS A 412 16.20 -3.37 7.55
CA HIS A 412 16.25 -4.83 7.67
C HIS A 412 16.36 -5.52 6.30
N ALA A 413 15.61 -5.06 5.30
CA ALA A 413 15.68 -5.59 3.94
C ALA A 413 17.08 -5.54 3.34
N ARG A 414 17.83 -4.44 3.57
CA ARG A 414 19.22 -4.32 3.11
C ARG A 414 20.11 -5.40 3.70
N TYR A 415 20.09 -5.53 5.04
CA TYR A 415 20.94 -6.50 5.73
C TYR A 415 20.59 -7.94 5.38
N MET A 416 19.29 -8.22 5.15
CA MET A 416 18.85 -9.51 4.65
C MET A 416 19.49 -9.85 3.29
N LEU A 417 19.49 -8.92 2.33
CA LEU A 417 20.13 -9.14 1.02
C LEU A 417 21.65 -9.28 1.13
N LEU A 418 22.29 -8.49 2.00
CA LEU A 418 23.73 -8.58 2.24
C LEU A 418 24.14 -9.97 2.74
N LYS A 419 23.37 -10.53 3.67
CA LYS A 419 23.65 -11.85 4.23
C LYS A 419 23.42 -12.98 3.25
N GLN A 420 22.51 -12.80 2.30
CA GLN A 420 22.33 -13.69 1.16
C GLN A 420 23.51 -13.64 0.17
N GLY A 421 24.56 -12.87 0.47
CA GLY A 421 25.76 -12.82 -0.36
C GLY A 421 25.62 -11.93 -1.58
N MET A 422 24.67 -10.98 -1.56
CA MET A 422 24.60 -9.90 -2.53
C MET A 422 25.32 -8.66 -1.97
N PRO A 423 26.64 -8.50 -2.20
CA PRO A 423 27.35 -7.27 -1.90
C PRO A 423 26.88 -6.13 -2.82
N GLU A 424 26.79 -4.91 -2.30
CA GLU A 424 26.53 -3.72 -3.13
C GLU A 424 27.84 -2.99 -3.38
N LYS A 425 28.14 -2.65 -4.64
CA LYS A 425 29.41 -2.01 -4.99
C LYS A 425 29.54 -0.61 -4.42
N ALA A 426 28.41 0.07 -4.18
CA ALA A 426 28.38 1.35 -3.48
C ALA A 426 29.00 1.31 -2.07
N LEU A 427 29.12 0.12 -1.45
CA LEU A 427 29.82 -0.06 -0.16
C LEU A 427 31.32 0.29 -0.23
N LEU A 428 31.95 0.22 -1.41
CA LEU A 428 33.37 0.60 -1.56
C LEU A 428 33.60 2.07 -1.18
N SER A 429 32.57 2.92 -1.35
CA SER A 429 32.62 4.29 -0.88
C SER A 429 32.36 4.35 0.62
N HIS A 430 33.36 4.83 1.35
CA HIS A 430 33.34 4.96 2.81
C HIS A 430 32.27 5.98 3.28
N PHE A 431 31.80 6.84 2.37
CA PHE A 431 30.74 7.83 2.61
C PHE A 431 29.34 7.32 2.27
N SER A 432 29.13 5.99 2.15
CA SER A 432 27.79 5.40 2.03
C SER A 432 26.99 5.60 3.34
N PHE A 433 26.43 6.80 3.44
CA PHE A 433 26.00 7.55 4.64
C PHE A 433 25.09 6.86 5.69
N PRO A 434 24.26 5.83 5.43
CA PRO A 434 23.32 5.35 6.46
C PRO A 434 23.78 4.18 7.35
N LEU A 435 24.73 3.34 6.93
CA LEU A 435 24.90 2.00 7.53
C LEU A 435 25.89 1.98 8.71
N ALA A 436 26.91 2.83 8.70
CA ALA A 436 27.87 2.95 9.80
C ALA A 436 27.25 3.43 11.13
N LEU A 437 26.02 3.99 11.09
CA LEU A 437 25.30 4.50 12.27
C LEU A 437 24.29 3.50 12.84
N ALA A 438 24.03 2.38 12.18
CA ALA A 438 23.09 1.37 12.65
C ALA A 438 23.77 0.43 13.66
N GLN A 439 23.75 0.82 14.94
CA GLN A 439 24.37 0.07 16.07
C GLN A 439 23.99 -1.42 16.11
N ASN A 440 22.83 -1.80 15.57
CA ASN A 440 22.31 -3.16 15.66
C ASN A 440 22.84 -4.13 14.57
N PHE A 441 23.59 -3.66 13.58
CA PHE A 441 23.98 -4.46 12.41
C PHE A 441 25.43 -4.19 11.96
N VAL A 442 26.28 -3.73 12.87
CA VAL A 442 27.67 -3.32 12.56
C VAL A 442 28.47 -4.49 11.96
N ASP A 443 28.38 -5.68 12.55
CA ASP A 443 29.14 -6.85 12.08
C ASP A 443 28.72 -7.30 10.67
N ASP A 444 27.42 -7.32 10.38
CA ASP A 444 26.89 -7.70 9.07
C ASP A 444 27.37 -6.72 7.97
N HIS A 445 27.46 -5.42 8.30
CA HIS A 445 27.99 -4.41 7.39
C HIS A 445 29.48 -4.62 7.10
N LEU A 446 30.30 -4.83 8.14
CA LEU A 446 31.74 -5.03 8.00
C LEU A 446 32.07 -6.28 7.18
N GLN A 447 31.33 -7.38 7.39
CA GLN A 447 31.48 -8.59 6.60
C GLN A 447 31.12 -8.38 5.12
N ALA A 448 30.03 -7.66 4.85
CA ALA A 448 29.63 -7.32 3.49
C ALA A 448 30.67 -6.43 2.81
N LEU A 449 31.15 -5.39 3.49
CA LEU A 449 32.20 -4.51 2.99
C LEU A 449 33.46 -5.30 2.65
N LYS A 450 33.92 -6.19 3.55
CA LYS A 450 35.08 -7.05 3.31
C LYS A 450 34.90 -7.90 2.05
N LYS A 451 33.73 -8.52 1.85
CA LYS A 451 33.45 -9.30 0.63
C LYS A 451 33.55 -8.45 -0.65
N VAL A 452 33.00 -7.24 -0.64
CA VAL A 452 33.07 -6.33 -1.81
C VAL A 452 34.51 -5.92 -2.07
N THR A 453 35.25 -5.57 -1.01
CA THR A 453 36.66 -5.20 -1.08
C THR A 453 37.51 -6.36 -1.62
N ASP A 454 37.29 -7.59 -1.16
CA ASP A 454 38.02 -8.77 -1.63
C ASP A 454 37.71 -9.06 -3.11
N GLN A 455 36.46 -8.87 -3.54
CA GLN A 455 36.08 -8.99 -4.95
C GLN A 455 36.77 -7.92 -5.81
N PHE A 456 36.82 -6.68 -5.31
CA PHE A 456 37.53 -5.58 -5.97
C PHE A 456 39.02 -5.90 -6.11
N LYS A 457 39.69 -6.29 -5.01
CA LYS A 457 41.11 -6.65 -5.00
C LYS A 457 41.47 -7.76 -5.98
N LYS A 458 40.58 -8.74 -6.18
CA LYS A 458 40.79 -9.82 -7.16
C LYS A 458 40.65 -9.38 -8.62
N SER A 459 40.00 -8.26 -8.87
CA SER A 459 39.64 -7.81 -10.23
C SER A 459 40.67 -6.86 -10.86
N PHE A 460 41.64 -6.38 -10.07
CA PHE A 460 42.64 -5.40 -10.51
C PHE A 460 44.02 -5.75 -9.94
N GLN A 461 45.07 -5.46 -10.71
CA GLN A 461 46.45 -5.52 -10.23
C GLN A 461 46.73 -4.34 -9.29
N HIS A 462 47.37 -4.60 -8.15
CA HIS A 462 47.84 -3.56 -7.24
C HIS A 462 49.26 -3.13 -7.57
N LEU A 463 49.60 -1.89 -7.22
CA LEU A 463 50.94 -1.32 -7.42
C LEU A 463 52.03 -2.16 -6.75
N THR A 464 51.73 -2.74 -5.58
CA THR A 464 52.62 -3.62 -4.82
C THR A 464 52.92 -4.95 -5.49
N ASP A 465 52.07 -5.36 -6.45
CA ASP A 465 52.10 -6.69 -7.04
C ASP A 465 52.85 -6.71 -8.37
N ILE A 466 53.37 -5.58 -8.85
CA ILE A 466 54.07 -5.44 -10.13
C ILE A 466 55.55 -5.83 -9.95
N PRO A 467 56.00 -7.00 -10.46
CA PRO A 467 57.39 -7.38 -10.45
C PRO A 467 58.05 -6.87 -11.73
N VAL A 468 58.90 -5.84 -11.62
CA VAL A 468 59.82 -5.35 -12.69
C VAL A 468 59.15 -4.60 -13.87
N PRO A 469 59.93 -3.84 -14.68
CA PRO A 469 59.72 -2.41 -14.88
C PRO A 469 58.47 -2.09 -15.70
N VAL A 470 57.77 -1.04 -15.27
CA VAL A 470 56.60 -0.46 -15.93
C VAL A 470 56.90 -0.17 -17.40
N THR A 471 56.34 -0.97 -18.30
CA THR A 471 56.46 -0.78 -19.74
C THR A 471 55.53 0.35 -20.19
N ILE A 472 56.05 1.27 -21.00
CA ILE A 472 55.23 2.31 -21.65
C ILE A 472 54.40 1.60 -22.73
N GLY A 473 53.17 1.23 -22.39
CA GLY A 473 52.25 0.60 -23.31
C GLY A 473 51.51 1.63 -24.16
N SER A 474 51.10 1.22 -25.37
CA SER A 474 50.05 1.91 -26.12
C SER A 474 48.69 1.64 -25.46
N GLY A 475 48.48 2.21 -24.26
CA GLY A 475 47.28 1.98 -23.47
C GLY A 475 46.02 2.40 -24.23
N LYS A 476 44.92 1.67 -24.04
CA LYS A 476 43.59 2.09 -24.50
C LYS A 476 43.33 3.51 -23.97
N GLY A 477 43.02 4.45 -24.87
CA GLY A 477 42.84 5.85 -24.50
C GLY A 477 41.78 5.99 -23.40
N PHE A 478 42.11 6.75 -22.35
CA PHE A 478 41.15 7.17 -21.34
C PHE A 478 40.41 8.41 -21.83
N SER A 479 39.08 8.46 -21.65
CA SER A 479 38.22 9.47 -22.29
C SER A 479 38.58 10.90 -21.92
N ASN A 480 38.84 11.16 -20.63
CA ASN A 480 39.27 12.46 -20.17
C ASN A 480 40.79 12.58 -20.29
N THR A 481 41.28 13.40 -21.21
CA THR A 481 42.72 13.55 -21.47
C THR A 481 43.39 14.69 -20.70
N SER A 482 42.68 15.38 -19.79
CA SER A 482 43.23 16.53 -19.05
C SER A 482 44.47 16.16 -18.22
N PHE A 483 44.59 14.90 -17.80
CA PHE A 483 45.78 14.39 -17.09
C PHE A 483 47.09 14.58 -17.86
N ARG A 484 47.05 14.73 -19.19
CA ARG A 484 48.24 15.00 -20.02
C ARG A 484 48.92 16.32 -19.68
N GLY A 485 48.18 17.27 -19.09
CA GLY A 485 48.74 18.52 -18.58
C GLY A 485 49.46 18.37 -17.23
N CYS A 486 49.45 17.20 -16.59
CA CYS A 486 50.08 17.00 -15.29
C CYS A 486 51.62 17.00 -15.40
N TYR A 487 52.30 17.91 -14.70
CA TYR A 487 53.76 17.87 -14.51
C TYR A 487 54.18 17.34 -13.12
N SER A 488 53.27 16.63 -12.43
CA SER A 488 53.56 15.93 -11.17
C SER A 488 54.00 16.81 -9.99
N CYS A 489 53.45 18.03 -9.86
CA CYS A 489 53.72 18.93 -8.72
C CYS A 489 53.21 18.45 -7.35
N GLN A 490 52.45 17.35 -7.32
CA GLN A 490 51.87 16.73 -6.11
C GLN A 490 50.88 17.59 -5.31
N ARG A 491 50.52 18.78 -5.78
CA ARG A 491 49.60 19.69 -5.06
C ARG A 491 48.24 19.04 -4.79
N CYS A 492 47.72 18.26 -5.74
CA CYS A 492 46.49 17.49 -5.58
C CYS A 492 46.52 16.49 -4.42
N THR A 493 47.70 15.93 -4.12
CA THR A 493 47.91 15.00 -3.00
C THR A 493 48.04 15.76 -1.70
N ASN A 494 48.87 16.80 -1.68
CA ASN A 494 49.13 17.58 -0.47
C ASN A 494 47.89 18.32 0.03
N ILE A 495 46.98 18.73 -0.86
CA ILE A 495 45.72 19.41 -0.48
C ILE A 495 44.60 18.44 -0.12
N CYS A 496 44.73 17.14 -0.46
CA CYS A 496 43.63 16.20 -0.35
C CYS A 496 43.33 15.88 1.14
N PRO A 497 42.12 16.16 1.64
CA PRO A 497 41.77 15.84 3.03
C PRO A 497 41.75 14.33 3.29
N VAL A 498 41.41 13.52 2.27
CA VAL A 498 41.40 12.05 2.37
C VAL A 498 42.82 11.52 2.58
N VAL A 499 43.80 12.00 1.81
CA VAL A 499 45.21 11.60 1.98
C VAL A 499 45.71 11.97 3.37
N ARG A 500 45.36 13.16 3.87
CA ARG A 500 45.74 13.63 5.22
C ARG A 500 45.06 12.87 6.36
N SER A 501 44.08 12.01 6.06
CA SER A 501 43.35 11.23 7.08
C SER A 501 44.03 9.90 7.42
N PHE A 502 45.14 9.57 6.76
CA PHE A 502 45.89 8.32 6.98
C PHE A 502 47.34 8.62 7.33
N ASP A 503 47.90 7.86 8.28
CA ASP A 503 49.30 7.93 8.65
C ASP A 503 50.21 7.40 7.52
N ASP A 504 49.84 6.27 6.92
CA ASP A 504 50.41 5.76 5.67
C ASP A 504 49.36 5.77 4.55
N PRO A 505 49.28 6.86 3.77
CA PRO A 505 48.25 7.00 2.75
C PRO A 505 48.52 6.13 1.51
N VAL A 506 49.76 5.73 1.23
CA VAL A 506 50.06 4.89 0.05
C VAL A 506 49.58 3.46 0.32
N GLU A 507 49.86 2.93 1.52
CA GLU A 507 49.34 1.63 1.93
C GLU A 507 47.81 1.61 1.97
N ALA A 508 47.19 2.63 2.58
CA ALA A 508 45.74 2.67 2.76
C ALA A 508 44.96 2.92 1.46
N LEU A 509 45.50 3.73 0.54
CA LEU A 509 44.79 4.20 -0.65
C LEU A 509 45.28 3.52 -1.94
N GLY A 510 46.38 2.78 -1.89
CA GLY A 510 47.04 2.12 -3.01
C GLY A 510 47.77 3.09 -3.96
N MET A 511 47.17 4.23 -4.30
CA MET A 511 47.82 5.30 -5.06
C MET A 511 47.31 6.67 -4.60
N LEU A 512 48.20 7.65 -4.55
CA LEU A 512 47.85 9.04 -4.28
C LEU A 512 47.36 9.74 -5.56
N PRO A 513 46.62 10.85 -5.45
CA PRO A 513 46.05 11.52 -6.63
C PRO A 513 47.04 11.82 -7.77
N HIS A 514 48.25 12.28 -7.46
CA HIS A 514 49.26 12.53 -8.50
C HIS A 514 49.77 11.23 -9.15
N GLN A 515 49.87 10.14 -8.39
CA GLN A 515 50.30 8.83 -8.89
C GLN A 515 49.27 8.23 -9.85
N ILE A 516 47.98 8.46 -9.60
CA ILE A 516 46.91 8.08 -10.53
C ILE A 516 47.06 8.85 -11.85
N MET A 517 47.28 10.17 -11.81
CA MET A 517 47.50 10.95 -13.04
C MET A 517 48.71 10.45 -13.82
N PHE A 518 49.80 10.12 -13.12
CA PHE A 518 51.00 9.55 -13.74
C PHE A 518 50.71 8.20 -14.38
N SER A 519 49.99 7.31 -13.69
CA SER A 519 49.56 6.00 -14.21
C SER A 519 48.78 6.13 -15.52
N LEU A 520 47.89 7.12 -15.60
CA LEU A 520 47.16 7.43 -16.84
C LEU A 520 48.10 7.96 -17.93
N GLY A 521 49.07 8.82 -17.55
CA GLY A 521 50.10 9.37 -18.45
C GLY A 521 50.91 8.30 -19.18
N ILE A 522 51.22 7.20 -18.51
CA ILE A 522 51.96 6.06 -19.07
C ILE A 522 51.05 4.98 -19.68
N GLY A 523 49.73 5.22 -19.76
CA GLY A 523 48.76 4.31 -20.38
C GLY A 523 48.28 3.15 -19.49
N ASN A 524 48.64 3.12 -18.20
CA ASN A 524 48.24 2.06 -17.29
C ASN A 524 46.93 2.43 -16.56
N VAL A 525 45.81 2.35 -17.30
CA VAL A 525 44.47 2.66 -16.79
C VAL A 525 43.98 1.61 -15.80
N ASP A 526 44.35 0.34 -16.00
CA ASP A 526 43.95 -0.76 -15.11
C ASP A 526 44.52 -0.57 -13.69
N LEU A 527 45.78 -0.16 -13.58
CA LEU A 527 46.40 0.18 -12.31
C LEU A 527 45.70 1.38 -11.62
N ALA A 528 45.33 2.41 -12.40
CA ALA A 528 44.58 3.55 -11.88
C ALA A 528 43.18 3.17 -11.38
N MET A 529 42.48 2.25 -12.07
CA MET A 529 41.18 1.73 -11.66
C MET A 529 41.24 0.86 -10.41
N GLY A 530 42.38 0.20 -10.16
CA GLY A 530 42.61 -0.63 -8.97
C GLY A 530 42.90 0.14 -7.68
N SER A 531 43.05 1.47 -7.74
CA SER A 531 43.39 2.28 -6.57
C SER A 531 42.19 2.49 -5.64
N GLN A 532 42.38 2.26 -4.33
CA GLN A 532 41.36 2.54 -3.30
C GLN A 532 41.05 4.05 -3.17
N MET A 533 42.00 4.91 -3.57
CA MET A 533 41.83 6.37 -3.57
C MET A 533 40.63 6.84 -4.37
N ILE A 534 40.30 6.18 -5.49
CA ILE A 534 39.13 6.58 -6.26
C ILE A 534 37.89 6.45 -5.35
N TRP A 535 37.70 5.33 -4.67
CA TRP A 535 36.55 5.07 -3.78
C TRP A 535 36.50 5.95 -2.53
N SER A 536 37.66 6.27 -1.96
CA SER A 536 37.78 7.14 -0.78
C SER A 536 37.65 8.64 -1.11
N CYS A 537 37.70 9.02 -2.39
CA CYS A 537 37.54 10.42 -2.80
C CYS A 537 36.20 11.00 -2.33
N SER A 538 36.28 12.09 -1.55
CA SER A 538 35.13 12.85 -1.03
C SER A 538 34.48 13.77 -2.06
N THR A 539 35.03 13.85 -3.27
CA THR A 539 34.49 14.65 -4.38
C THR A 539 34.31 16.13 -4.01
N CYS A 540 35.26 16.66 -3.23
CA CYS A 540 35.27 18.05 -2.76
C CYS A 540 35.96 19.05 -3.71
N TYR A 541 36.48 18.60 -4.86
CA TYR A 541 37.11 19.41 -5.91
C TYR A 541 38.38 20.20 -5.54
N LEU A 542 38.84 20.19 -4.28
CA LEU A 542 40.08 20.89 -3.86
C LEU A 542 41.30 20.54 -4.72
N CYS A 543 41.45 19.28 -5.15
CA CYS A 543 42.57 18.88 -5.99
C CYS A 543 42.56 19.53 -7.38
N GLN A 544 41.37 19.82 -7.91
CA GLN A 544 41.14 20.43 -9.21
C GLN A 544 41.26 21.95 -9.13
N GLU A 545 40.64 22.57 -8.12
CA GLU A 545 40.74 24.02 -7.86
C GLU A 545 42.18 24.49 -7.64
N HIS A 546 43.00 23.67 -6.98
CA HIS A 546 44.41 23.98 -6.74
C HIS A 546 45.37 23.41 -7.79
N CYS A 547 44.87 22.84 -8.89
CA CYS A 547 45.72 22.35 -9.97
C CYS A 547 46.19 23.50 -10.87
N PRO A 548 47.50 23.77 -10.98
CA PRO A 548 48.00 24.87 -11.82
C PRO A 548 47.72 24.68 -13.32
N ASN A 549 47.51 23.44 -13.77
CA ASN A 549 47.16 23.13 -15.17
C ASN A 549 45.70 22.72 -15.34
N GLN A 550 44.86 22.96 -14.33
CA GLN A 550 43.41 22.69 -14.39
C GLN A 550 43.09 21.25 -14.81
N VAL A 551 43.86 20.28 -14.32
CA VAL A 551 43.55 18.86 -14.52
C VAL A 551 42.22 18.56 -13.81
N GLU A 552 41.29 17.91 -14.51
CA GLU A 552 39.97 17.55 -14.01
C GLU A 552 40.02 16.28 -13.13
N LEU A 553 40.80 16.33 -12.05
CA LEU A 553 41.09 15.16 -11.21
C LEU A 553 39.82 14.48 -10.68
N CYS A 554 38.80 15.26 -10.27
CA CYS A 554 37.56 14.69 -9.73
C CYS A 554 36.77 13.95 -10.82
N ASP A 555 36.66 14.52 -12.02
CA ASP A 555 35.96 13.90 -13.15
C ASP A 555 36.68 12.65 -13.67
N ILE A 556 38.02 12.68 -13.67
CA ILE A 556 38.84 11.50 -13.94
C ILE A 556 38.54 10.40 -12.92
N PHE A 557 38.48 10.72 -11.62
CA PHE A 557 38.19 9.74 -10.59
C PHE A 557 36.79 9.16 -10.72
N TYR A 558 35.77 9.96 -11.07
CA TYR A 558 34.43 9.45 -11.37
C TYR A 558 34.44 8.49 -12.55
N THR A 559 35.14 8.84 -13.62
CA THR A 559 35.24 8.00 -14.81
C THR A 559 35.97 6.69 -14.51
N LEU A 560 37.03 6.73 -13.70
CA LEU A 560 37.74 5.54 -13.23
C LEU A 560 36.84 4.64 -12.37
N LYS A 561 36.08 5.21 -11.41
CA LYS A 561 35.10 4.46 -10.61
C LYS A 561 34.11 3.71 -11.49
N ASN A 562 33.47 4.43 -12.42
CA ASN A 562 32.45 3.86 -13.30
C ASN A 562 33.04 2.78 -14.22
N SER A 563 34.25 3.02 -14.75
CA SER A 563 34.96 2.04 -15.57
C SER A 563 35.32 0.78 -14.76
N ALA A 564 35.75 0.95 -13.51
CA ALA A 564 36.02 -0.17 -12.61
C ALA A 564 34.75 -0.98 -12.31
N LEU A 565 33.61 -0.31 -12.04
CA LEU A 565 32.31 -0.99 -11.83
C LEU A 565 31.91 -1.83 -13.03
N ASN A 566 32.01 -1.25 -14.24
CA ASN A 566 31.67 -1.91 -15.50
C ASN A 566 32.57 -3.13 -15.75
N LYS A 567 33.87 -3.03 -15.46
CA LYS A 567 34.82 -4.14 -15.60
C LYS A 567 34.48 -5.30 -14.67
N ILE A 568 34.20 -5.02 -13.39
CA ILE A 568 33.74 -6.03 -12.41
C ILE A 568 32.43 -6.68 -12.86
N GLU A 569 31.50 -5.90 -13.42
CA GLU A 569 30.20 -6.40 -13.91
C GLU A 569 30.32 -7.30 -15.14
N ALA A 570 31.28 -7.02 -16.03
CA ALA A 570 31.56 -7.84 -17.20
C ALA A 570 32.29 -9.15 -16.87
N GLY A 571 32.67 -9.38 -15.60
CA GLY A 571 33.44 -10.56 -15.19
C GLY A 571 34.87 -10.59 -15.75
N ALA A 572 35.39 -9.44 -16.19
CA ALA A 572 36.73 -9.33 -16.73
C ALA A 572 37.75 -9.23 -15.59
N ASN A 573 38.48 -10.33 -15.33
CA ASN A 573 39.67 -10.28 -14.49
C ASN A 573 40.81 -9.61 -15.27
N SER A 574 41.56 -8.71 -14.63
CA SER A 574 42.73 -8.04 -15.21
C SER A 574 43.90 -8.97 -15.42
#